data_AF-A0A2V3IQE6-F1
#
_entry.id   AF-A0A2V3IQE6-F1
#
_cell.length_a   1.000
_cell.length_b   1.000
_cell.length_c   1.000
_cell.angle_alpha   90.00
_cell.angle_beta   90.00
_cell.angle_gamma   90.00
#
_symmetry.space_group_name_H-M   'P 1'
#
loop_
_entity.id
_entity.type
_entity.pdbx_description
1 polymer ?
#
loop_
_entity_poly.entity_id
_entity_poly.type
_entity_poly.pdbx_seq_one_letter_code
_entity_poly.pdbx_strand_id
1 'polypeptide(L)'
;MGLLVSVFLCVVRKYFREYEALEAEDDSDDYGWKLLYADVFRFPKNLTLLCRLLETGVQLLILCFTLLTFGALESFHPLFHGAIYTTAVCSYVATGGIAGLTSGYLYMQMGASASVRKAMVTVLVLCGPAPSIWVHLNSVALLYRSNSALSLWTIASVAPLWALVTMPLAVMGAIIAKNQSHRYDSPRGTTKIYREISKAPWYRRSQFLAIVWVSCPPVPSMLK
;
A
#
# COMPACT_ATOMS: atom_id res chain seq x y z
N MET A 1 51.21 -38.17 34.04
CA MET A 1 50.50 -37.97 32.74
C MET A 1 49.18 -37.19 32.87
N GLY A 2 48.33 -37.43 33.87
CA GLY A 2 47.02 -36.75 33.98
C GLY A 2 47.03 -35.23 34.18
N LEU A 3 48.05 -34.68 34.86
CA LEU A 3 48.12 -33.24 35.16
C LEU A 3 48.54 -32.39 33.96
N LEU A 4 49.41 -32.91 33.09
CA LEU A 4 49.76 -32.26 31.82
C LEU A 4 48.56 -32.24 30.87
N VAL A 5 47.79 -33.33 30.82
CA VAL A 5 46.58 -33.43 30.00
C VAL A 5 45.49 -32.45 30.46
N SER A 6 45.31 -32.27 31.78
CA SER A 6 44.32 -31.32 32.30
C SER A 6 44.70 -29.85 32.05
N VAL A 7 45.97 -29.50 32.19
CA VAL A 7 46.48 -28.16 31.87
C VAL A 7 46.33 -27.88 30.39
N PHE A 8 46.69 -28.82 29.51
CA PHE A 8 46.52 -28.68 28.07
C PHE A 8 45.04 -28.53 27.68
N LEU A 9 44.13 -29.33 28.25
CA LEU A 9 42.69 -29.22 28.03
C LEU A 9 42.10 -27.88 28.55
N CYS A 10 42.61 -27.36 29.67
CA CYS A 10 42.19 -26.08 30.20
C CYS A 10 42.57 -24.93 29.25
N VAL A 11 43.79 -24.99 28.71
CA VAL A 11 44.31 -24.03 27.73
C VAL A 11 43.52 -24.10 26.42
N VAL A 12 43.29 -25.30 25.88
CA VAL A 12 42.50 -25.47 24.65
C VAL A 12 41.06 -25.00 24.84
N ARG A 13 40.41 -25.31 25.96
CA ARG A 13 39.05 -24.81 26.27
C ARG A 13 39.01 -23.30 26.45
N LYS A 14 40.07 -22.69 26.98
CA LYS A 14 40.20 -21.23 27.07
C LYS A 14 40.26 -20.64 25.67
N TYR A 15 41.13 -21.16 24.79
CA TYR A 15 41.22 -20.69 23.41
C TYR A 15 39.93 -20.88 22.63
N PHE A 16 39.23 -22.00 22.80
CA PHE A 16 37.93 -22.22 22.15
C PHE A 16 36.89 -21.19 22.59
N ARG A 17 36.79 -20.91 23.90
CA ARG A 17 35.87 -19.88 24.41
C ARG A 17 36.22 -18.47 23.95
N GLU A 18 37.51 -18.17 23.84
CA GLU A 18 37.97 -16.85 23.39
C GLU A 18 37.72 -16.66 21.89
N TYR A 19 37.91 -17.72 21.08
CA TYR A 19 37.53 -17.74 19.66
C TYR A 19 36.02 -17.61 19.47
N GLU A 20 35.23 -18.36 20.23
CA GLU A 20 33.76 -18.34 20.16
C GLU A 20 33.19 -17.00 20.63
N ALA A 21 33.84 -16.33 21.60
CA ALA A 21 33.49 -14.98 22.02
C ALA A 21 33.83 -13.92 20.96
N LEU A 22 34.98 -14.06 20.28
CA LEU A 22 35.38 -13.15 19.19
C LEU A 22 34.50 -13.34 17.94
N GLU A 23 34.18 -14.58 17.57
CA GLU A 23 33.18 -14.86 16.52
C GLU A 23 31.80 -14.34 16.93
N ALA A 24 31.38 -14.53 18.19
CA ALA A 24 30.10 -14.01 18.66
C ALA A 24 30.02 -12.48 18.63
N GLU A 25 31.11 -11.76 18.93
CA GLU A 25 31.16 -10.28 18.81
C GLU A 25 31.04 -9.84 17.34
N ASP A 26 31.83 -10.43 16.43
CA ASP A 26 31.88 -10.04 15.01
C ASP A 26 30.60 -10.46 14.25
N ASP A 27 30.03 -11.64 14.55
CA ASP A 27 28.80 -12.10 13.93
C ASP A 27 27.55 -11.46 14.58
N SER A 28 27.61 -10.89 15.79
CA SER A 28 26.44 -10.30 16.47
C SER A 28 25.86 -9.08 15.76
N ASP A 29 26.72 -8.20 15.26
CA ASP A 29 26.30 -6.97 14.57
C ASP A 29 25.80 -7.27 13.14
N ASP A 30 26.34 -8.30 12.49
CA ASP A 30 25.96 -8.72 11.13
C ASP A 30 24.87 -9.81 11.07
N TYR A 31 24.53 -10.44 12.19
CA TYR A 31 23.49 -11.49 12.25
C TYR A 31 22.10 -10.95 11.92
N GLY A 32 21.82 -9.71 12.35
CA GLY A 32 20.47 -9.14 12.33
C GLY A 32 19.89 -8.99 10.93
N TRP A 33 20.67 -8.45 9.99
CA TRP A 33 20.23 -8.24 8.61
C TRP A 33 20.21 -9.55 7.81
N LYS A 34 21.14 -10.48 8.07
CA LYS A 34 21.16 -11.82 7.48
C LYS A 34 19.87 -12.59 7.81
N LEU A 35 19.37 -12.44 9.05
CA LEU A 35 18.09 -12.99 9.51
C LEU A 35 16.86 -12.34 8.84
N LEU A 36 16.94 -11.04 8.51
CA LEU A 36 15.84 -10.31 7.86
C LEU A 36 15.72 -10.65 6.37
N TYR A 37 16.83 -11.01 5.71
CA TYR A 37 16.86 -11.28 4.27
C TYR A 37 15.85 -12.34 3.82
N ALA A 38 15.59 -13.37 4.65
CA ALA A 38 14.61 -14.41 4.37
C ALA A 38 13.15 -13.95 4.45
N ASP A 39 12.89 -12.83 5.14
CA ASP A 39 11.57 -12.22 5.29
C ASP A 39 11.32 -11.06 4.31
N VAL A 40 12.35 -10.52 3.65
CA VAL A 40 12.21 -9.39 2.69
C VAL A 40 11.30 -9.74 1.51
N PHE A 41 11.37 -10.97 1.01
CA PHE A 41 10.60 -11.41 -0.16
C PHE A 41 9.23 -12.02 0.21
N ARG A 42 8.81 -11.92 1.47
CA ARG A 42 7.49 -12.42 1.89
C ARG A 42 6.40 -11.47 1.46
N PHE A 43 5.38 -12.02 0.82
CA PHE A 43 4.20 -11.25 0.46
C PHE A 43 3.39 -10.85 1.70
N PRO A 44 2.81 -9.64 1.71
CA PRO A 44 2.05 -9.13 2.85
C PRO A 44 0.74 -9.91 3.05
N LYS A 45 0.29 -10.05 4.30
CA LYS A 45 -0.96 -10.75 4.65
C LYS A 45 -2.20 -10.15 3.95
N ASN A 46 -2.21 -8.83 3.77
CA ASN A 46 -3.32 -8.07 3.19
C ASN A 46 -3.01 -7.61 1.76
N LEU A 47 -2.68 -8.57 0.91
CA LEU A 47 -2.28 -8.33 -0.47
C LEU A 47 -3.36 -7.61 -1.30
N THR A 48 -4.64 -7.95 -1.08
CA THR A 48 -5.77 -7.29 -1.75
C THR A 48 -5.85 -5.79 -1.45
N LEU A 49 -5.61 -5.39 -0.19
CA LEU A 49 -5.63 -3.98 0.21
C LEU A 49 -4.44 -3.22 -0.40
N LEU A 50 -3.25 -3.82 -0.40
CA LEU A 50 -2.07 -3.21 -1.01
C LEU A 50 -2.26 -2.97 -2.51
N CYS A 51 -2.73 -3.99 -3.25
CA CYS A 51 -3.02 -3.87 -4.67
C CYS A 51 -4.04 -2.77 -4.95
N ARG A 52 -5.09 -2.67 -4.12
CA ARG A 52 -6.13 -1.67 -4.29
C ARG A 52 -5.64 -0.25 -3.97
N LEU A 53 -4.79 -0.09 -2.94
CA LEU A 53 -4.21 1.21 -2.60
C LEU A 53 -3.26 1.71 -3.70
N LEU A 54 -2.40 0.81 -4.22
CA LEU A 54 -1.51 1.13 -5.33
C LEU A 54 -2.29 1.50 -6.59
N GLU A 55 -3.34 0.75 -6.91
CA GLU A 55 -4.25 1.06 -8.00
C GLU A 55 -4.84 2.47 -7.88
N THR A 56 -5.38 2.83 -6.70
CA THR A 56 -5.93 4.18 -6.50
C THR A 56 -4.87 5.27 -6.67
N GLY A 57 -3.63 5.01 -6.24
CA GLY A 57 -2.51 5.92 -6.44
C GLY A 57 -2.16 6.11 -7.92
N VAL A 58 -2.08 5.02 -8.68
CA VAL A 58 -1.82 5.07 -10.13
C VAL A 58 -2.93 5.81 -10.86
N GLN A 59 -4.19 5.55 -10.51
CA GLN A 59 -5.34 6.23 -11.13
C GLN A 59 -5.34 7.74 -10.87
N LEU A 60 -5.04 8.16 -9.63
CA LEU A 60 -4.90 9.58 -9.27
C LEU A 60 -3.70 10.24 -9.96
N LEU A 61 -2.59 9.53 -10.12
CA LEU A 61 -1.41 10.03 -10.82
C LEU A 61 -1.71 10.27 -12.30
N ILE A 62 -2.35 9.31 -12.97
CA ILE A 62 -2.75 9.46 -14.38
C ILE A 62 -3.77 10.61 -14.51
N LEU A 63 -4.76 10.70 -13.63
CA LEU A 63 -5.72 11.81 -13.62
C LEU A 63 -5.01 13.16 -13.51
N CYS A 64 -4.10 13.31 -12.54
CA CYS A 64 -3.34 14.53 -12.32
C CYS A 64 -2.53 14.91 -13.56
N PHE A 65 -1.79 13.95 -14.13
CA PHE A 65 -1.00 14.17 -15.34
C PHE A 65 -1.89 14.58 -16.52
N THR A 66 -3.04 13.92 -16.69
CA THR A 66 -4.00 14.21 -17.76
C THR A 66 -4.53 15.65 -17.64
N LEU A 67 -4.98 16.05 -16.45
CA LEU A 67 -5.48 17.41 -16.20
C LEU A 67 -4.39 18.47 -16.39
N LEU A 68 -3.16 18.21 -15.94
CA LEU A 68 -2.02 19.11 -16.17
C LEU A 68 -1.71 19.26 -17.66
N THR A 69 -1.78 18.17 -18.42
CA THR A 69 -1.50 18.20 -19.86
C THR A 69 -2.57 19.00 -20.61
N PHE A 70 -3.85 18.77 -20.35
CA PHE A 70 -4.93 19.56 -20.94
C PHE A 70 -4.91 21.03 -20.49
N GLY A 71 -4.49 21.29 -19.26
CA GLY A 71 -4.28 22.65 -18.74
C GLY A 71 -3.14 23.37 -19.46
N ALA A 72 -2.02 22.68 -19.69
CA ALA A 72 -0.87 23.23 -20.40
C ALA A 72 -1.15 23.48 -21.90
N LEU A 73 -2.07 22.72 -22.51
CA LEU A 73 -2.51 22.89 -23.90
C LEU A 73 -3.63 23.94 -24.06
N GLU A 74 -3.93 24.72 -23.01
CA GLU A 74 -5.01 25.74 -22.99
C GLU A 74 -6.38 25.21 -23.43
N SER A 75 -6.62 23.90 -23.29
CA SER A 75 -7.86 23.27 -23.76
C SER A 75 -9.08 23.67 -22.91
N PHE A 76 -8.85 24.29 -21.75
CA PHE A 76 -9.90 24.79 -20.87
C PHE A 76 -10.16 26.27 -21.14
N HIS A 77 -11.26 26.57 -21.84
CA HIS A 77 -11.69 27.95 -22.01
C HIS A 77 -12.20 28.53 -20.67
N PRO A 78 -11.75 29.71 -20.22
CA PRO A 78 -12.02 30.28 -18.89
C PRO A 78 -13.50 30.57 -18.59
N LEU A 79 -14.35 30.56 -19.62
CA LEU A 79 -15.80 30.78 -19.48
C LEU A 79 -16.56 29.52 -19.07
N PHE A 80 -16.02 28.32 -19.31
CA PHE A 80 -16.69 27.05 -19.03
C PHE A 80 -16.07 26.35 -17.81
N HIS A 81 -16.41 26.83 -16.61
CA HIS A 81 -15.94 26.25 -15.35
C HIS A 81 -16.28 24.75 -15.19
N GLY A 82 -17.32 24.28 -15.90
CA GLY A 82 -17.71 22.86 -15.92
C GLY A 82 -16.74 21.95 -16.68
N ALA A 83 -15.93 22.47 -17.60
CA ALA A 83 -15.09 21.65 -18.48
C ALA A 83 -13.98 20.89 -17.73
N ILE A 84 -13.44 21.48 -16.66
CA ILE A 84 -12.41 20.84 -15.84
C ILE A 84 -13.03 19.65 -15.08
N TYR A 85 -14.22 19.83 -14.50
CA TYR A 85 -14.91 18.78 -13.77
C TYR A 85 -15.35 17.63 -14.68
N THR A 86 -15.87 17.93 -15.87
CA THR A 86 -16.28 16.89 -16.83
C THR A 86 -15.06 16.12 -17.35
N THR A 87 -13.97 16.80 -17.71
CA THR A 87 -12.72 16.14 -18.13
C THR A 87 -12.12 15.29 -17.01
N ALA A 88 -12.15 15.76 -15.77
CA ALA A 88 -11.70 14.98 -14.61
C ALA A 88 -12.53 13.70 -14.44
N VAL A 89 -13.86 13.79 -14.48
CA VAL A 89 -14.74 12.61 -14.35
C VAL A 89 -14.55 11.64 -15.52
N CYS A 90 -14.53 12.13 -16.77
CA CYS A 90 -14.37 11.30 -17.95
C CYS A 90 -13.01 10.57 -17.96
N SER A 91 -11.92 11.27 -17.67
CA SER A 91 -10.57 10.67 -17.58
C SER A 91 -10.46 9.68 -16.41
N TYR A 92 -11.10 9.98 -15.27
CA TYR A 92 -11.14 9.06 -14.13
C TYR A 92 -11.88 7.75 -14.46
N VAL A 93 -13.00 7.82 -15.18
CA VAL A 93 -13.74 6.64 -15.61
C VAL A 93 -12.95 5.85 -16.66
N ALA A 94 -12.34 6.53 -17.64
CA ALA A 94 -11.53 5.90 -18.69
C ALA A 94 -10.31 5.14 -18.12
N THR A 95 -9.72 5.65 -17.05
CA THR A 95 -8.57 5.03 -16.37
C THR A 95 -8.94 3.81 -15.52
N GLY A 96 -10.23 3.50 -15.32
CA GLY A 96 -10.69 2.35 -14.53
C GLY A 96 -10.22 0.99 -15.07
N GLY A 97 -10.04 0.85 -16.38
CA GLY A 97 -9.49 -0.37 -16.98
C GLY A 97 -8.00 -0.56 -16.67
N ILE A 98 -7.22 0.52 -16.76
CA ILE A 98 -5.79 0.55 -16.40
C ILE A 98 -5.62 0.26 -14.91
N ALA A 99 -6.50 0.81 -14.09
CA ALA A 99 -6.56 0.57 -12.66
C ALA A 99 -6.75 -0.94 -12.35
N GLY A 100 -7.74 -1.58 -12.98
CA GLY A 100 -7.96 -3.03 -12.85
C GLY A 100 -6.83 -3.91 -13.41
N LEU A 101 -6.18 -3.47 -14.50
CA LEU A 101 -5.00 -4.14 -15.04
C LEU A 101 -3.85 -4.12 -14.02
N THR A 102 -3.48 -2.95 -13.52
CA THR A 102 -2.34 -2.79 -12.61
C THR A 102 -2.53 -3.56 -11.30
N SER A 103 -3.72 -3.50 -10.68
CA SER A 103 -4.00 -4.30 -9.49
C SER A 103 -4.01 -5.80 -9.78
N GLY A 104 -4.59 -6.22 -10.90
CA GLY A 104 -4.59 -7.63 -11.33
C GLY A 104 -3.19 -8.18 -11.54
N TYR A 105 -2.32 -7.41 -12.22
CA TYR A 105 -0.93 -7.80 -12.48
C TYR A 105 -0.15 -8.00 -11.18
N LEU A 106 -0.21 -7.01 -10.30
CA LEU A 106 0.48 -7.06 -9.03
C LEU A 106 -0.06 -8.19 -8.13
N TYR A 107 -1.38 -8.43 -8.18
CA TYR A 107 -2.04 -9.48 -7.42
C TYR A 107 -1.56 -10.88 -7.84
N MET A 108 -1.44 -11.11 -9.15
CA MET A 108 -0.94 -12.37 -9.69
C MET A 108 0.56 -12.54 -9.51
N GLN A 109 1.32 -11.46 -9.67
CA GLN A 109 2.77 -11.44 -9.51
C GLN A 109 3.16 -11.89 -8.10
N MET A 110 2.40 -11.48 -7.08
CA MET A 110 2.59 -11.91 -5.69
C MET A 110 2.06 -13.33 -5.39
N GLY A 111 1.68 -14.11 -6.40
CA GLY A 111 1.31 -15.52 -6.26
C GLY A 111 0.01 -15.77 -5.52
N ALA A 112 -0.86 -14.76 -5.38
CA ALA A 112 -2.15 -14.91 -4.73
C ALA A 112 -3.20 -15.51 -5.68
N SER A 113 -4.02 -16.43 -5.16
CA SER A 113 -5.17 -16.95 -5.90
C SER A 113 -6.24 -15.87 -6.06
N ALA A 114 -6.67 -15.60 -7.29
CA ALA A 114 -7.73 -14.63 -7.58
C ALA A 114 -9.04 -15.08 -6.93
N SER A 115 -9.47 -14.36 -5.90
CA SER A 115 -10.83 -14.50 -5.36
C SER A 115 -11.59 -13.20 -5.58
N VAL A 116 -12.55 -13.25 -6.51
CA VAL A 116 -13.41 -12.11 -6.85
C VAL A 116 -14.11 -11.53 -5.63
N ARG A 117 -14.50 -12.39 -4.67
CA ARG A 117 -15.13 -11.98 -3.40
C ARG A 117 -14.21 -11.09 -2.56
N LYS A 118 -12.93 -11.47 -2.42
CA LYS A 118 -11.97 -10.68 -1.64
C LYS A 118 -11.67 -9.35 -2.31
N ALA A 119 -11.55 -9.36 -3.64
CA ALA A 119 -11.39 -8.14 -4.42
C ALA A 119 -12.59 -7.19 -4.25
N MET A 120 -13.82 -7.69 -4.36
CA MET A 120 -15.04 -6.88 -4.21
C MET A 120 -15.16 -6.24 -2.83
N VAL A 121 -14.88 -6.99 -1.75
CA VAL A 121 -14.89 -6.45 -0.38
C VAL A 121 -13.85 -5.34 -0.22
N THR A 122 -12.63 -5.51 -0.73
CA THR A 122 -11.61 -4.46 -0.65
C THR A 122 -11.94 -3.23 -1.48
N VAL A 123 -12.61 -3.39 -2.62
CA VAL A 123 -13.07 -2.24 -3.41
C VAL A 123 -14.10 -1.46 -2.60
N LEU A 124 -15.05 -2.14 -1.94
CA LEU A 124 -16.06 -1.46 -1.14
C LEU A 124 -15.46 -0.72 0.07
N VAL A 125 -14.46 -1.32 0.73
CA VAL A 125 -13.76 -0.72 1.88
C VAL A 125 -12.95 0.51 1.48
N LEU A 126 -12.26 0.48 0.34
CA LEU A 126 -11.42 1.60 -0.08
C LEU A 126 -12.21 2.69 -0.81
N CYS A 127 -13.27 2.30 -1.53
CA CYS A 127 -14.09 3.22 -2.30
C CYS A 127 -15.23 3.83 -1.48
N GLY A 128 -15.77 3.12 -0.49
CA GLY A 128 -16.89 3.58 0.36
C GLY A 128 -16.67 4.90 1.11
N PRO A 129 -15.44 5.23 1.56
CA PRO A 129 -15.17 6.51 2.22
C PRO A 129 -15.38 7.72 1.31
N ALA A 130 -15.04 7.64 0.02
CA ALA A 130 -15.14 8.77 -0.90
C ALA A 130 -16.58 9.34 -1.05
N PRO A 131 -17.63 8.54 -1.37
CA PRO A 131 -18.99 9.03 -1.38
C PRO A 131 -19.49 9.43 0.01
N SER A 132 -19.00 8.79 1.09
CA SER A 132 -19.35 9.18 2.46
C SER A 132 -18.85 10.59 2.80
N ILE A 133 -17.59 10.89 2.48
CA ILE A 133 -16.99 12.23 2.63
C ILE A 133 -17.74 13.23 1.75
N TRP A 134 -18.05 12.88 0.51
CA TRP A 134 -18.75 13.76 -0.41
C TRP A 134 -20.18 14.08 0.04
N VAL A 135 -20.93 13.08 0.55
CA VAL A 135 -22.25 13.29 1.16
C VAL A 135 -22.12 14.20 2.37
N HIS A 136 -21.14 13.98 3.25
CA HIS A 136 -20.91 14.83 4.41
C HIS A 136 -20.64 16.29 4.01
N LEU A 137 -19.71 16.52 3.07
CA LEU A 137 -19.40 17.84 2.53
C LEU A 137 -20.64 18.49 1.87
N ASN A 138 -21.44 17.72 1.14
CA ASN A 138 -22.65 18.24 0.51
C ASN A 138 -23.75 18.56 1.53
N SER A 139 -23.90 17.79 2.61
CA SER A 139 -24.79 18.11 3.72
C SER A 139 -24.40 19.43 4.39
N VAL A 140 -23.10 19.64 4.62
CA VAL A 140 -22.58 20.91 5.15
C VAL A 140 -22.85 22.06 4.17
N ALA A 141 -22.60 21.87 2.87
CA ALA A 141 -22.88 22.88 1.85
C ALA A 141 -24.37 23.26 1.77
N LEU A 142 -25.27 22.29 1.97
CA LEU A 142 -26.71 22.51 2.01
C LEU A 142 -27.13 23.32 3.25
N LEU A 143 -26.54 23.04 4.41
CA LEU A 143 -26.77 23.82 5.65
C LEU A 143 -26.40 25.29 5.47
N TYR A 144 -25.30 25.57 4.77
CA TYR A 144 -24.86 26.94 4.46
C TYR A 144 -25.56 27.59 3.26
N ARG A 145 -26.58 26.94 2.68
CA ARG A 145 -27.31 27.40 1.46
C ARG A 145 -26.38 27.83 0.33
N SER A 146 -25.28 27.11 0.13
CA SER A 146 -24.33 27.42 -0.93
C SER A 146 -24.91 27.07 -2.31
N ASN A 147 -24.74 27.96 -3.30
CA ASN A 147 -25.14 27.71 -4.70
C ASN A 147 -24.35 26.56 -5.36
N SER A 148 -23.31 26.04 -4.70
CA SER A 148 -22.54 24.86 -5.14
C SER A 148 -23.09 23.55 -4.59
N ALA A 149 -24.15 23.57 -3.77
CA ALA A 149 -24.77 22.35 -3.24
C ALA A 149 -25.47 21.58 -4.37
N LEU A 150 -25.05 20.34 -4.58
CA LEU A 150 -25.68 19.47 -5.56
C LEU A 150 -26.97 18.88 -4.98
N SER A 151 -28.01 18.80 -5.81
CA SER A 151 -29.26 18.16 -5.43
C SER A 151 -29.01 16.71 -5.00
N LEU A 152 -29.67 16.27 -3.94
CA LEU A 152 -29.59 14.90 -3.42
C LEU A 152 -29.87 13.86 -4.52
N TRP A 153 -30.71 14.21 -5.50
CA TRP A 153 -31.01 13.36 -6.64
C TRP A 153 -29.81 13.13 -7.57
N THR A 154 -28.99 14.17 -7.79
CA THR A 154 -27.77 14.08 -8.58
C THR A 154 -26.73 13.21 -7.89
N ILE A 155 -26.66 13.29 -6.55
CA ILE A 155 -25.77 12.43 -5.75
C ILE A 155 -26.18 10.96 -5.83
N ALA A 156 -27.47 10.70 -5.63
CA ALA A 156 -28.05 9.36 -5.66
C ALA A 156 -27.95 8.69 -7.04
N SER A 157 -27.86 9.46 -8.12
CA SER A 157 -27.74 8.94 -9.49
C SER A 157 -26.28 8.78 -9.94
N VAL A 158 -25.39 9.72 -9.62
CA VAL A 158 -23.99 9.71 -10.08
C VAL A 158 -23.17 8.62 -9.39
N ALA A 159 -23.34 8.40 -8.09
CA ALA A 159 -22.56 7.41 -7.34
C ALA A 159 -22.73 5.96 -7.85
N PRO A 160 -23.96 5.42 -8.03
CA PRO A 160 -24.14 4.08 -8.57
C PRO A 160 -23.77 4.00 -10.05
N LEU A 161 -23.98 5.06 -10.85
CA LEU A 161 -23.57 5.07 -12.26
C LEU A 161 -22.05 4.99 -12.39
N TRP A 162 -21.31 5.75 -11.57
CA TRP A 162 -19.86 5.65 -11.51
C TRP A 162 -19.40 4.25 -11.09
N ALA A 163 -20.02 3.65 -10.07
CA ALA A 163 -19.70 2.30 -9.64
C ALA A 163 -20.03 1.26 -10.73
N LEU A 164 -21.16 1.40 -11.42
CA LEU A 164 -21.62 0.47 -12.46
C LEU A 164 -20.74 0.52 -13.71
N VAL A 165 -20.09 1.65 -14.02
CA VAL A 165 -19.19 1.76 -15.16
C VAL A 165 -17.76 1.38 -14.79
N THR A 166 -17.25 1.83 -13.64
CA THR A 166 -15.86 1.58 -13.24
C THR A 166 -15.61 0.15 -12.79
N MET A 167 -16.56 -0.49 -12.10
CA MET A 167 -16.45 -1.88 -11.65
C MET A 167 -16.26 -2.88 -12.80
N PRO A 168 -17.11 -2.93 -13.85
CA PRO A 168 -16.92 -3.87 -14.94
C PRO A 168 -15.63 -3.59 -15.73
N LEU A 169 -15.26 -2.31 -15.90
CA LEU A 169 -14.02 -1.92 -16.55
C LEU A 169 -12.80 -2.46 -15.76
N ALA A 170 -12.82 -2.32 -14.43
CA ALA A 170 -11.79 -2.85 -13.56
C ALA A 170 -11.74 -4.39 -13.56
N VAL A 171 -12.91 -5.05 -13.60
CA VAL A 171 -12.97 -6.52 -13.70
C VAL A 171 -12.41 -7.01 -15.04
N MET A 172 -12.74 -6.36 -16.16
CA MET A 172 -12.14 -6.68 -17.46
C MET A 172 -10.63 -6.50 -17.45
N GLY A 173 -10.14 -5.39 -16.87
CA GLY A 173 -8.70 -5.18 -16.68
C GLY A 173 -8.05 -6.27 -15.84
N ALA A 174 -8.67 -6.68 -14.74
CA ALA A 174 -8.15 -7.76 -13.90
C ALA A 174 -8.14 -9.13 -14.61
N ILE A 175 -9.10 -9.41 -15.48
CA ILE A 175 -9.14 -10.64 -16.30
C ILE A 175 -7.99 -10.65 -17.30
N ILE A 176 -7.76 -9.54 -18.01
CA ILE A 176 -6.64 -9.42 -18.96
C ILE A 176 -5.31 -9.60 -18.22
N ALA A 177 -5.16 -8.96 -17.06
CA ALA A 177 -3.97 -9.09 -16.24
C ALA A 177 -3.71 -10.54 -15.80
N LYS A 178 -4.76 -11.29 -15.43
CA LYS A 178 -4.64 -12.71 -15.08
C LYS A 178 -4.04 -13.57 -16.20
N ASN A 179 -4.36 -13.25 -17.46
CA ASN A 179 -3.87 -14.01 -18.60
C ASN A 179 -2.43 -13.63 -18.99
N GLN A 180 -2.00 -12.41 -18.71
CA GLN A 180 -0.69 -11.89 -19.12
C GLN A 180 0.36 -11.91 -18.00
N SER A 181 -0.05 -12.07 -16.75
CA SER A 181 0.86 -12.00 -15.60
C SER A 181 1.74 -13.25 -15.46
N HIS A 182 3.04 -13.04 -15.25
CA HIS A 182 3.95 -14.07 -14.75
C HIS A 182 4.10 -13.96 -13.24
N ARG A 183 4.35 -15.09 -12.57
CA ARG A 183 4.60 -15.11 -11.12
C ARG A 183 5.97 -14.49 -10.85
N TYR A 184 6.10 -13.71 -9.79
CA TYR A 184 7.41 -13.23 -9.37
C TYR A 184 8.18 -14.35 -8.70
N ASP A 185 9.29 -14.73 -9.32
CA ASP A 185 10.26 -15.65 -8.73
C ASP A 185 11.27 -14.84 -7.91
N SER A 186 11.19 -14.99 -6.59
CA SER A 186 12.15 -14.35 -5.68
C SER A 186 13.55 -14.94 -5.89
N PRO A 187 14.62 -14.10 -5.98
CA PRO A 187 15.99 -14.56 -6.23
C PRO A 187 16.51 -15.60 -5.22
N ARG A 188 15.98 -15.60 -4.00
CA ARG A 188 16.20 -16.63 -2.97
C ARG A 188 14.86 -16.96 -2.31
N GLY A 189 14.63 -18.23 -2.03
CA GLY A 189 13.38 -18.70 -1.42
C GLY A 189 13.19 -18.18 0.01
N THR A 190 11.96 -17.89 0.38
CA THR A 190 11.58 -17.50 1.75
C THR A 190 11.53 -18.72 2.67
N THR A 191 11.92 -18.59 3.94
CA THR A 191 11.72 -19.64 4.95
C THR A 191 10.22 -19.88 5.20
N LYS A 192 9.81 -21.12 5.48
CA LYS A 192 8.39 -21.47 5.72
C LYS A 192 7.87 -21.02 7.09
N ILE A 193 8.74 -20.94 8.10
CA ILE A 193 8.35 -20.65 9.49
C ILE A 193 8.41 -19.14 9.73
N TYR A 194 7.44 -18.61 10.46
CA TYR A 194 7.48 -17.20 10.90
C TYR A 194 8.45 -17.07 12.06
N ARG A 195 9.36 -16.10 11.97
CA ARG A 195 10.19 -15.76 13.11
C ARG A 195 9.30 -15.20 14.22
N GLU A 196 9.55 -15.62 15.46
CA GLU A 196 8.92 -15.01 16.62
C GLU A 196 9.53 -13.62 16.84
N ILE A 197 8.73 -12.59 16.59
CA ILE A 197 9.10 -11.20 16.90
C ILE A 197 8.66 -10.95 18.33
N SER A 198 9.59 -10.49 19.18
CA SER A 198 9.26 -10.10 20.55
C SER A 198 8.13 -9.07 20.53
N LYS A 199 7.17 -9.18 21.46
CA LYS A 199 6.04 -8.26 21.51
C LYS A 199 6.57 -6.85 21.81
N ALA A 200 6.50 -5.97 20.82
CA ALA A 200 6.88 -4.58 21.00
C ALA A 200 6.03 -3.94 22.13
N PRO A 201 6.63 -3.11 22.99
CA PRO A 201 5.89 -2.41 24.03
C PRO A 201 4.83 -1.48 23.42
N TRP A 202 3.79 -1.17 24.20
CA TRP A 202 2.56 -0.53 23.73
C TRP A 202 2.80 0.78 22.95
N TYR A 203 3.77 1.59 23.38
CA TYR A 203 4.13 2.88 22.78
C TYR A 203 4.80 2.76 21.41
N ARG A 204 5.28 1.57 21.03
CA ARG A 204 5.92 1.30 19.74
C ARG A 204 4.99 0.60 18.74
N ARG A 205 3.72 0.37 19.11
CA ARG A 205 2.71 -0.20 18.21
C ARG A 205 2.33 0.79 17.13
N SER A 206 2.20 0.30 15.89
CA SER A 206 1.80 1.10 14.72
C SER A 206 0.54 1.93 14.94
N GLN A 207 -0.46 1.38 15.66
CA GLN A 207 -1.71 2.09 15.94
C GLN A 207 -1.50 3.30 16.87
N PHE A 208 -0.67 3.13 17.92
CA PHE A 208 -0.37 4.22 18.84
C PHE A 208 0.45 5.32 18.14
N LEU A 209 1.46 4.92 17.37
CA LEU A 209 2.27 5.85 16.58
C LEU A 209 1.40 6.59 15.55
N ALA A 210 0.49 5.92 14.85
CA ALA A 210 -0.40 6.57 13.88
C ALA A 210 -1.29 7.64 14.54
N ILE A 211 -1.82 7.37 15.74
CA ILE A 211 -2.61 8.35 16.51
C ILE A 211 -1.74 9.55 16.91
N VAL A 212 -0.51 9.31 17.40
CA VAL A 212 0.42 10.37 17.78
C VAL A 212 0.82 11.23 16.58
N TRP A 213 1.09 10.63 15.42
CA TRP A 213 1.41 11.33 14.18
C TRP A 213 0.23 12.16 13.63
N VAL A 214 -1.00 11.67 13.76
CA VAL A 214 -2.20 12.43 13.35
C VAL A 214 -2.52 13.55 14.34
N SER A 215 -2.18 13.38 15.62
CA SER A 215 -2.47 14.35 16.68
C SER A 215 -1.38 15.40 16.87
N CYS A 216 -0.16 15.16 16.38
CA CYS A 216 0.97 16.06 16.51
C CYS A 216 1.26 16.72 15.15
N PRO A 217 0.98 18.03 14.95
CA PRO A 217 1.44 18.72 13.75
C PRO A 217 2.98 18.64 13.67
N PRO A 218 3.56 18.61 12.46
CA PRO A 218 5.01 18.53 12.31
C PRO A 218 5.66 19.72 13.03
N VAL A 219 6.36 19.45 14.12
CA VAL A 219 7.13 20.46 14.86
C VAL A 219 8.29 20.91 13.96
N PRO A 220 8.34 22.17 13.52
CA PRO A 220 9.40 22.66 12.65
C PRO A 220 10.63 23.02 13.49
N SER A 221 11.35 22.05 14.04
CA SER A 221 12.62 22.35 14.75
C SER A 221 13.53 21.14 15.00
N MET A 222 13.98 20.45 13.96
CA MET A 222 15.17 19.57 14.04
C MET A 222 16.01 19.66 12.75
N LEU A 223 16.31 20.89 12.32
CA LEU A 223 17.42 21.22 11.43
C LEU A 223 18.14 22.43 12.03
N LYS A 224 18.94 22.17 13.06
CA LYS A 224 20.10 22.97 13.46
C LYS A 224 21.20 21.99 13.82
#